data_AF-A0A7S1S096-F1
#
_entry.id   AF-A0A7S1S096-F1
#
_cell.length_a   1.000
_cell.length_b   1.000
_cell.length_c   1.000
_cell.angle_alpha   90.00
_cell.angle_beta   90.00
_cell.angle_gamma   90.00
#
_symmetry.space_group_name_H-M   'P 1'
#
loop_
_entity.id
_entity.type
_entity.pdbx_description
1 polymer ?
#
loop_
_entity_poly.entity_id
_entity_poly.type
_entity_poly.pdbx_seq_one_letter_code
_entity_poly.pdbx_strand_id
1 'polypeptide(L)'
;LSASQLDTVYASGQLGVGLGIVGGVLHDSIGPVATCLWGFALTLVGNLGLATVLRFKDCGGLSSLALFYFALQNGSVAIYQVGLFSNLRAAPPEAQGATAGIVAAG
;
A
#
# COMPACT_ATOMS: atom_id res chain seq x y z
N LEU A 1 13.03 20.29 4.03
CA LEU A 1 12.66 19.79 2.69
C LEU A 1 11.98 20.90 1.90
N SER A 2 12.32 21.06 0.62
CA SER A 2 11.61 21.97 -0.28
C SER A 2 10.30 21.34 -0.79
N ALA A 3 9.40 22.15 -1.37
CA ALA A 3 8.15 21.65 -1.95
C ALA A 3 8.39 20.59 -3.04
N SER A 4 9.33 20.84 -3.97
CA SER A 4 9.70 19.88 -5.03
C SER A 4 10.25 18.55 -4.48
N GLN A 5 10.91 18.58 -3.32
CA GLN A 5 11.36 17.35 -2.66
C GLN A 5 10.17 16.56 -2.11
N LEU A 6 9.16 17.23 -1.56
CA LEU A 6 7.93 16.57 -1.11
C LEU A 6 7.14 15.99 -2.28
N ASP A 7 7.10 16.67 -3.43
CA ASP A 7 6.46 16.14 -4.64
C ASP A 7 7.12 14.83 -5.10
N THR A 8 8.45 14.75 -5.01
CA THR A 8 9.19 13.51 -5.30
C THR A 8 8.81 12.38 -4.35
N VAL A 9 8.69 12.65 -3.05
CA VAL A 9 8.23 11.67 -2.06
C VAL A 9 6.79 11.26 -2.36
N TYR A 10 5.91 12.20 -2.67
CA TYR A 10 4.52 11.89 -3.00
C TYR A 10 4.44 11.00 -4.24
N ALA A 11 5.21 11.31 -5.29
CA ALA A 11 5.32 10.51 -6.49
C ALA A 11 5.84 9.09 -6.19
N SER A 12 6.82 8.92 -5.28
CA SER A 12 7.27 7.58 -4.88
C SER A 12 6.16 6.79 -4.19
N GLY A 13 5.33 7.44 -3.37
CA GLY A 13 4.13 6.81 -2.82
C GLY A 13 3.16 6.35 -3.89
N GLN A 14 2.89 7.18 -4.90
CA GLN A 14 2.03 6.81 -6.03
C GLN A 14 2.61 5.67 -6.87
N LEU A 15 3.93 5.59 -7.02
CA LEU A 15 4.59 4.43 -7.61
C LEU A 15 4.40 3.17 -6.77
N GLY A 16 4.43 3.29 -5.43
CA GLY A 16 4.10 2.20 -4.51
C GLY A 16 2.68 1.68 -4.71
N VAL A 17 1.72 2.59 -4.90
CA VAL A 17 0.32 2.25 -5.25
C VAL A 17 0.24 1.58 -6.62
N GLY A 18 0.91 2.14 -7.64
CA GLY A 18 0.89 1.63 -9.02
C GLY A 18 1.53 0.26 -9.15
N LEU A 19 2.58 -0.03 -8.38
CA LEU A 19 3.15 -1.38 -8.26
C LEU A 19 2.29 -2.31 -7.40
N GLY A 20 1.14 -1.87 -6.93
CA GLY A 20 0.10 -2.70 -6.31
C GLY A 20 -0.41 -3.81 -7.21
N ILE A 21 -0.13 -3.83 -8.52
CA ILE A 21 -0.33 -5.00 -9.39
C ILE A 21 0.33 -6.25 -8.80
N VAL A 22 1.46 -6.10 -8.10
CA VAL A 22 2.12 -7.19 -7.38
C VAL A 22 1.20 -7.80 -6.33
N GLY A 23 0.38 -6.99 -5.63
CA GLY A 23 -0.58 -7.49 -4.64
C GLY A 23 -1.61 -8.45 -5.24
N GLY A 24 -2.13 -8.16 -6.43
CA GLY A 24 -3.07 -9.04 -7.13
C GLY A 24 -2.41 -10.33 -7.61
N VAL A 25 -1.19 -10.23 -8.16
CA VAL A 25 -0.40 -11.41 -8.55
C VAL A 25 -0.08 -12.29 -7.34
N LEU A 26 0.29 -11.70 -6.20
CA LEU A 26 0.50 -12.41 -4.94
C LEU A 26 -0.79 -13.07 -4.46
N HIS A 27 -1.92 -12.35 -4.51
CA HIS A 27 -3.21 -12.89 -4.10
C HIS A 27 -3.58 -14.15 -4.87
N ASP A 28 -3.35 -14.17 -6.18
CA ASP A 28 -3.67 -15.32 -7.03
C ASP A 28 -2.63 -16.45 -6.96
N SER A 29 -1.35 -16.13 -6.70
CA SER A 29 -0.27 -17.13 -6.68
C SER A 29 -0.07 -17.81 -5.32
N ILE A 30 -0.11 -17.05 -4.22
CA ILE A 30 0.17 -17.53 -2.86
C ILE A 30 -1.03 -17.37 -1.91
N GLY A 31 -2.14 -16.82 -2.41
CA GLY A 31 -3.40 -16.71 -1.69
C GLY A 31 -3.55 -15.43 -0.85
N PRO A 32 -4.77 -15.20 -0.33
CA PRO A 32 -5.13 -13.97 0.38
C PRO A 32 -4.36 -13.78 1.69
N VAL A 33 -4.17 -14.86 2.46
CA VAL A 33 -3.51 -14.79 3.78
C VAL A 33 -2.05 -14.36 3.63
N ALA A 34 -1.30 -15.02 2.73
CA ALA A 34 0.11 -14.70 2.52
C ALA A 34 0.31 -13.28 1.96
N THR A 35 -0.58 -12.85 1.07
CA THR A 35 -0.59 -11.48 0.53
C THR A 35 -0.88 -10.45 1.61
N CYS A 36 -1.82 -10.74 2.51
CA CYS A 36 -2.12 -9.87 3.66
C CYS A 36 -0.92 -9.74 4.61
N LEU A 37 -0.21 -10.84 4.90
CA LEU A 37 1.00 -10.82 5.71
C LEU A 37 2.13 -10.01 5.07
N TRP A 38 2.31 -10.14 3.75
CA TRP A 38 3.25 -9.32 3.00
C TRP A 38 2.90 -7.83 3.09
N GLY A 39 1.62 -7.50 2.87
CA GLY A 39 1.14 -6.12 2.94
C GLY A 39 1.29 -5.53 4.35
N PHE A 40 1.01 -6.33 5.38
CA PHE A 40 1.21 -5.95 6.78
C PHE A 40 2.68 -5.68 7.08
N ALA A 41 3.59 -6.56 6.65
CA ALA A 41 5.03 -6.38 6.86
C ALA A 41 5.55 -5.07 6.23
N LEU A 42 5.17 -4.80 4.98
CA LEU A 42 5.54 -3.55 4.31
C LEU A 42 4.93 -2.32 4.97
N THR A 43 3.66 -2.39 5.36
CA THR A 43 2.97 -1.29 6.07
C THR A 43 3.64 -1.00 7.41
N LEU A 44 4.02 -2.04 8.15
CA LEU A 44 4.73 -1.92 9.42
C LEU A 44 6.12 -1.29 9.23
N VAL A 45 6.91 -1.82 8.28
CA VAL A 45 8.25 -1.28 7.95
C VAL A 45 8.16 0.17 7.47
N GLY A 46 7.18 0.49 6.61
CA GLY A 46 6.93 1.85 6.14
C GLY A 46 6.61 2.80 7.28
N ASN A 47 5.66 2.44 8.15
CA ASN A 47 5.29 3.28 9.30
C ASN A 47 6.45 3.47 10.30
N LEU A 48 7.12 2.39 10.71
CA LEU A 48 8.23 2.46 11.65
C LEU A 48 9.42 3.20 11.06
N GLY A 49 9.71 2.98 9.78
CA GLY A 49 10.75 3.67 9.03
C GLY A 49 10.48 5.17 8.94
N LEU A 50 9.26 5.57 8.53
CA LEU A 50 8.82 6.97 8.52
C LEU A 50 8.94 7.61 9.90
N ALA A 51 8.40 6.96 10.94
CA ALA A 51 8.47 7.45 12.32
C ALA A 51 9.91 7.62 12.81
N THR A 52 10.85 6.81 12.31
CA THR A 52 12.26 6.89 12.63
C THR A 52 12.94 8.02 11.87
N VAL A 53 12.79 8.09 10.54
CA VAL A 53 13.48 9.09 9.70
C VAL A 53 13.02 10.52 10.01
N LEU A 54 11.76 10.71 10.38
CA LEU A 54 11.22 12.01 10.78
C LEU A 54 11.88 12.60 12.04
N ARG A 55 12.56 11.78 12.86
CA ARG A 55 13.29 12.25 14.06
C ARG A 55 14.66 12.82 13.74
N PHE A 56 15.18 12.58 12.54
CA PHE A 56 16.49 13.08 12.11
C PHE A 56 16.37 14.40 11.37
N LYS A 57 17.44 15.19 11.41
CA LYS A 57 17.56 16.41 10.58
C LYS A 57 17.37 16.04 9.10
N ASP A 58 16.64 16.86 8.37
CA ASP A 58 16.28 16.64 6.97
C ASP A 58 15.53 15.32 6.71
N CYS A 59 14.80 14.83 7.73
CA CYS A 59 13.97 13.63 7.66
C CYS A 59 14.76 12.38 7.22
N GLY A 60 16.04 12.26 7.62
CA GLY A 60 16.90 11.15 7.23
C GLY A 60 17.28 11.13 5.74
N GLY A 61 17.02 12.21 5.00
CA GLY A 61 17.29 12.35 3.57
C GLY A 61 16.09 12.01 2.68
N LEU A 62 16.07 12.61 1.49
CA LEU A 62 14.98 12.45 0.51
C LEU A 62 14.72 10.98 0.14
N SER A 63 15.79 10.22 -0.11
CA SER A 63 15.68 8.83 -0.57
C SER A 63 15.09 7.90 0.48
N SER A 64 15.41 8.09 1.77
CA SER A 64 14.88 7.25 2.84
C SER A 64 13.41 7.55 3.09
N LEU A 65 13.03 8.83 3.07
CA LEU A 65 11.64 9.26 3.17
C LEU A 65 10.80 8.71 2.00
N ALA A 66 11.32 8.81 0.77
CA ALA A 66 10.69 8.27 -0.43
C ALA A 66 10.54 6.74 -0.39
N LEU A 67 11.56 6.02 0.09
CA LEU A 67 11.55 4.55 0.20
C LEU A 67 10.51 4.07 1.22
N PHE A 68 10.47 4.65 2.41
CA PHE A 68 9.51 4.22 3.43
C PHE A 68 8.07 4.59 3.07
N TYR A 69 7.86 5.73 2.41
CA TYR A 69 6.54 6.08 1.88
C TYR A 69 6.11 5.17 0.72
N PHE A 70 7.04 4.79 -0.17
CA PHE A 70 6.81 3.78 -1.20
C PHE A 70 6.40 2.44 -0.59
N ALA A 71 7.16 1.94 0.39
CA ALA A 71 6.89 0.65 1.04
C ALA A 71 5.53 0.66 1.76
N LEU A 72 5.22 1.75 2.47
CA LEU A 72 3.92 1.95 3.12
C LEU A 72 2.77 1.82 2.13
N GLN A 73 2.83 2.57 1.02
CA GLN A 73 1.75 2.60 0.04
C GLN A 73 1.59 1.27 -0.69
N ASN A 74 2.72 0.60 -0.98
CA ASN A 74 2.71 -0.71 -1.61
C ASN A 74 2.08 -1.78 -0.69
N GLY A 75 2.42 -1.76 0.60
CA GLY A 75 1.80 -2.64 1.60
C GLY A 75 0.30 -2.37 1.77
N SER A 76 -0.08 -1.09 1.86
CA SER A 76 -1.49 -0.66 1.99
C SER A 76 -2.34 -1.15 0.83
N VAL A 77 -1.85 -1.03 -0.42
CA VAL A 77 -2.60 -1.47 -1.60
C VAL A 77 -2.76 -2.98 -1.65
N ALA A 78 -1.76 -3.77 -1.25
CA ALA A 78 -1.92 -5.22 -1.20
C ALA A 78 -2.98 -5.65 -0.18
N ILE A 79 -3.03 -5.03 1.00
CA ILE A 79 -4.08 -5.31 1.99
C ILE A 79 -5.46 -4.93 1.43
N TYR A 80 -5.57 -3.75 0.83
CA TYR A 80 -6.79 -3.29 0.18
C TYR A 80 -7.27 -4.27 -0.89
N GLN A 81 -6.37 -4.72 -1.77
CA GLN A 81 -6.70 -5.66 -2.83
C GLN A 81 -7.12 -7.03 -2.30
N VAL A 82 -6.47 -7.54 -1.25
CA VAL A 82 -6.91 -8.78 -0.58
C VAL A 82 -8.35 -8.64 -0.08
N GLY A 83 -8.65 -7.52 0.58
CA GLY A 83 -10.00 -7.20 1.04
C GLY A 83 -10.99 -7.15 -0.12
N LEU A 84 -10.67 -6.39 -1.17
CA LEU A 84 -11.52 -6.24 -2.35
C LEU A 84 -11.79 -7.58 -3.04
N PHE A 85 -10.75 -8.34 -3.38
CA PHE A 85 -10.90 -9.58 -4.13
C PHE A 85 -11.58 -10.68 -3.31
N SER A 86 -11.27 -10.78 -2.02
CA SER A 86 -11.93 -11.76 -1.14
C SER A 86 -13.42 -11.47 -0.99
N ASN A 87 -13.80 -10.20 -0.79
CA ASN A 87 -15.21 -9.80 -0.67
C ASN A 87 -15.96 -9.95 -2.00
N LEU A 88 -15.33 -9.60 -3.12
CA LEU A 88 -15.93 -9.78 -4.44
C LEU A 88 -16.18 -11.25 -4.79
N ARG A 89 -15.24 -12.14 -4.44
CA ARG A 89 -15.40 -13.59 -4.65
C ARG A 89 -16.49 -14.20 -3.76
N ALA A 90 -16.72 -13.63 -2.58
CA ALA A 90 -17.76 -14.09 -1.67
C ALA A 90 -19.16 -13.54 -1.99
N ALA A 91 -19.23 -12.41 -2.70
CA ALA A 91 -20.49 -11.77 -3.06
C ALA A 91 -21.17 -12.46 -4.26
N PRO A 92 -22.51 -12.56 -4.27
CA PRO A 92 -23.24 -13.01 -5.45
C PRO A 92 -23.03 -12.01 -6.61
N PRO A 93 -23.07 -12.46 -7.89
CA PRO A 93 -22.73 -11.62 -9.05
C PRO A 93 -23.47 -10.28 -9.09
N GLU A 94 -24.75 -10.26 -8.73
CA GLU A 94 -25.60 -9.06 -8.69
C GLU A 94 -25.17 -8.02 -7.63
N ALA A 95 -24.45 -8.43 -6.59
CA ALA A 95 -24.01 -7.56 -5.50
C ALA A 95 -22.56 -7.11 -5.63
N GLN A 96 -21.77 -7.72 -6.54
CA GLN A 96 -20.34 -7.45 -6.67
C GLN A 96 -20.02 -5.96 -6.90
N GLY A 97 -20.82 -5.26 -7.71
CA GLY A 97 -20.64 -3.81 -7.93
C GLY A 97 -20.83 -2.99 -6.64
N ALA A 98 -21.86 -3.30 -5.85
CA ALA A 98 -22.10 -2.66 -4.57
C ALA A 98 -21.00 -3.00 -3.55
N THR A 99 -20.56 -4.25 -3.50
CA THR A 99 -19.45 -4.69 -2.65
C THR A 99 -18.15 -3.98 -2.99
N ALA A 100 -17.80 -3.84 -4.27
CA ALA A 100 -16.64 -3.05 -4.70
C ALA A 100 -16.76 -1.60 -4.22
N GLY A 101 -17.95 -0.99 -4.38
CA GLY A 101 -18.21 0.38 -3.94
C GLY A 101 -18.03 0.56 -2.43
N ILE A 102 -18.55 -0.36 -1.61
CA ILE A 102 -18.40 -0.33 -0.15
C ILE A 102 -16.93 -0.45 0.25
N VAL A 103 -16.19 -1.39 -0.36
CA VAL A 103 -14.77 -1.61 -0.06
C VAL A 103 -13.91 -0.42 -0.51
N ALA A 104 -14.22 0.19 -1.64
CA ALA A 104 -13.50 1.36 -2.17
C ALA A 104 -13.78 2.67 -1.43
N ALA A 105 -14.90 2.76 -0.70
CA ALA A 105 -15.27 3.94 0.08
C ALA A 105 -14.71 3.96 1.51
N GLY A 106 -14.11 2.85 1.96
CA GLY A 106 -13.52 2.68 3.29
C GLY A 106 -12.08 3.17 3.40
#